data_AF-A0A350XDF4-F1
#
_entry.id   AF-A0A350XDF4-F1
#
_cell.length_a   1.000
_cell.length_b   1.000
_cell.length_c   1.000
_cell.angle_alpha   90.00
_cell.angle_beta   90.00
_cell.angle_gamma   90.00
#
_symmetry.space_group_name_H-M   'P 1'
#
loop_
_entity.id
_entity.type
_entity.pdbx_description
1 polymer ?
#
loop_
_entity_poly.entity_id
_entity_poly.type
_entity_poly.pdbx_seq_one_letter_code
_entity_poly.pdbx_strand_id
1 'polypeptide(L)'
;MLLTSQRQSLPQSSAFKADIEQIPGRYKGWSISTKLINGKLWLRWQHPKENLPRYGCLVGEDGLTATIDHVRMMIDLMIKLESEVQKHKHLQQW
;
A
#
# COMPACT_ATOMS: atom_id res chain seq x y z
N MET A 1 -34.08 0.30 48.77
CA MET A 1 -34.14 0.53 47.31
C MET A 1 -33.48 1.87 47.01
N LEU A 2 -32.45 1.86 46.16
CA LEU A 2 -32.04 2.91 45.20
C LEU A 2 -30.58 2.60 44.81
N LEU A 3 -30.42 1.79 43.76
CA LEU A 3 -29.14 1.53 43.11
C LEU A 3 -28.82 2.71 42.19
N THR A 4 -27.78 3.47 42.51
CA THR A 4 -27.20 4.46 41.61
C THR A 4 -26.51 3.74 40.46
N SER A 5 -27.13 3.77 39.29
CA SER A 5 -26.58 3.28 38.03
C SER A 5 -25.53 4.29 37.53
N GLN A 6 -24.28 4.13 37.95
CA GLN A 6 -23.15 4.78 37.27
C GLN A 6 -22.85 3.99 35.99
N ARG A 7 -23.31 4.51 34.84
CA ARG A 7 -22.72 4.15 33.55
C ARG A 7 -21.28 4.65 33.54
N GLN A 8 -20.34 3.75 33.82
CA GLN A 8 -18.95 3.95 33.43
C GLN A 8 -18.91 4.04 31.90
N SER A 9 -18.67 5.25 31.39
CA SER A 9 -18.22 5.46 30.03
C SER A 9 -16.85 4.81 29.88
N LEU A 10 -16.77 3.71 29.12
CA LEU A 10 -15.50 3.15 28.66
C LEU A 10 -14.70 4.24 27.94
N PRO A 11 -13.49 4.60 28.39
CA PRO A 11 -12.55 5.28 27.53
C PRO A 11 -11.84 4.22 26.67
N GLN A 12 -11.26 4.67 25.56
CA GLN A 12 -10.29 3.92 24.73
C GLN A 12 -10.85 2.94 23.69
N SER A 13 -11.30 3.50 22.56
CA SER A 13 -11.03 2.86 21.26
C SER A 13 -10.05 3.65 20.38
N SER A 14 -9.32 4.61 20.96
CA SER A 14 -8.22 5.29 20.26
C SER A 14 -6.99 4.38 20.05
N ALA A 15 -6.93 3.23 20.72
CA ALA A 15 -5.83 2.26 20.58
C ALA A 15 -5.88 1.43 19.29
N PHE A 16 -7.04 1.34 18.61
CA PHE A 16 -7.13 0.61 17.33
C PHE A 16 -6.76 1.45 16.11
N LYS A 17 -6.42 2.74 16.29
CA LYS A 17 -6.09 3.66 15.18
C LYS A 17 -4.61 3.71 14.81
N ALA A 18 -3.70 3.10 15.58
CA ALA A 18 -2.26 3.32 15.42
C ALA A 18 -1.43 2.10 14.99
N ASP A 19 -1.97 0.87 15.02
CA ASP A 19 -1.17 -0.36 14.81
C ASP A 19 -1.38 -1.07 13.46
N ILE A 20 -2.02 -0.44 12.48
CA ILE A 20 -2.12 -0.96 11.09
C ILE A 20 -1.33 -0.08 10.08
N GLU A 21 -0.53 0.87 10.56
CA GLU A 21 0.33 1.73 9.74
C GLU A 21 1.81 1.28 9.70
N GLN A 22 2.10 -0.02 9.81
CA GLN A 22 3.49 -0.52 9.75
C GLN A 22 3.71 -1.51 8.58
N ILE A 23 4.48 -1.25 7.50
CA ILE A 23 4.85 -0.04 6.76
C ILE A 23 4.82 -0.46 5.29
N PRO A 24 4.06 0.22 4.44
CA PRO A 24 4.30 0.25 3.02
C PRO A 24 4.91 1.63 2.70
N GLY A 25 6.19 1.60 2.32
CA GLY A 25 7.06 2.78 2.20
C GLY A 25 7.30 3.21 0.76
N ARG A 26 8.33 4.04 0.54
CA ARG A 26 8.80 4.37 -0.81
C ARG A 26 9.78 3.30 -1.32
N TYR A 27 9.59 2.84 -2.54
CA TYR A 27 10.51 1.94 -3.24
C TYR A 27 10.87 2.55 -4.60
N LYS A 28 12.14 2.93 -4.80
CA LYS A 28 12.63 3.58 -6.04
C LYS A 28 11.74 4.75 -6.50
N GLY A 29 11.25 5.54 -5.54
CA GLY A 29 10.35 6.68 -5.79
C GLY A 29 8.86 6.34 -5.90
N TRP A 30 8.50 5.06 -6.06
CA TRP A 30 7.12 4.61 -6.02
C TRP A 30 6.61 4.56 -4.57
N SER A 31 5.35 4.89 -4.38
CA SER A 31 4.68 4.69 -3.08
C SER A 31 4.05 3.30 -3.07
N ILE A 32 4.33 2.51 -2.05
CA ILE A 32 3.58 1.29 -1.74
C ILE A 32 2.72 1.65 -0.53
N SER A 33 1.44 1.27 -0.50
CA SER A 33 0.55 1.46 0.65
C SER A 33 -0.30 0.21 0.91
N THR A 34 -0.78 -0.01 2.13
CA THR A 34 -1.79 -1.04 2.42
C THR A 34 -3.16 -0.38 2.59
N LYS A 35 -4.23 -1.14 2.41
CA LYS A 35 -5.59 -0.73 2.72
C LYS A 35 -6.46 -1.93 3.05
N LEU A 36 -7.26 -1.83 4.10
CA LEU A 36 -8.28 -2.83 4.38
C LEU A 36 -9.55 -2.52 3.56
N ILE A 37 -10.02 -3.48 2.77
CA ILE A 37 -11.23 -3.36 1.94
C ILE A 37 -12.05 -4.64 2.11
N ASN A 38 -13.30 -4.52 2.56
CA ASN A 38 -14.21 -5.64 2.82
C ASN A 38 -13.58 -6.73 3.72
N GLY A 39 -12.87 -6.30 4.77
CA GLY A 39 -12.19 -7.20 5.71
C GLY A 39 -10.93 -7.88 5.16
N LYS A 40 -10.55 -7.61 3.91
CA LYS A 40 -9.33 -8.14 3.30
C LYS A 40 -8.25 -7.09 3.21
N LEU A 41 -7.00 -7.49 3.42
CA LEU A 41 -5.84 -6.60 3.29
C LEU A 41 -5.41 -6.52 1.82
N TRP A 42 -5.33 -5.30 1.32
CA TRP A 42 -4.86 -5.00 -0.03
C TRP A 42 -3.53 -4.27 0.05
N LEU A 43 -2.62 -4.64 -0.83
CA LEU A 43 -1.43 -3.87 -1.13
C LEU A 43 -1.72 -3.01 -2.37
N ARG A 44 -1.29 -1.76 -2.35
CA ARG A 44 -1.47 -0.78 -3.44
C ARG A 44 -0.13 -0.15 -3.74
N TRP A 45 0.11 0.23 -4.99
CA TRP A 45 1.29 1.01 -5.34
C TRP A 45 0.98 2.07 -6.38
N GLN A 46 1.79 3.13 -6.37
CA GLN A 46 1.58 4.35 -7.11
C GLN A 46 2.87 4.81 -7.77
N HIS A 47 2.78 5.05 -9.08
CA HIS A 47 3.86 5.61 -9.87
C HIS A 47 4.15 7.05 -9.41
N PRO A 48 5.42 7.50 -9.30
CA PRO A 48 5.77 8.83 -8.78
C PRO A 48 5.18 10.02 -9.56
N LYS A 49 4.87 9.82 -10.85
CA LYS A 49 4.22 10.83 -11.72
C LYS A 49 2.69 10.80 -11.68
N GLU A 50 2.10 9.89 -10.91
CA GLU A 50 0.65 9.77 -10.78
C GLU A 50 0.18 10.32 -9.45
N ASN A 51 -1.06 10.83 -9.41
CA ASN A 51 -1.64 11.41 -8.19
C ASN A 51 -2.47 10.40 -7.37
N LEU A 52 -2.83 9.25 -7.95
CA LEU A 52 -3.64 8.24 -7.30
C LEU A 52 -3.02 6.85 -7.49
N PRO A 53 -3.11 5.94 -6.51
CA PRO A 53 -2.70 4.56 -6.69
C PRO A 53 -3.60 3.88 -7.73
N ARG A 54 -3.04 3.53 -8.89
CA ARG A 54 -3.77 2.80 -9.94
C ARG A 54 -3.70 1.29 -9.78
N TYR A 55 -2.71 0.81 -9.04
CA TYR A 55 -2.40 -0.60 -8.95
C TYR A 55 -2.62 -1.12 -7.53
N GLY A 56 -3.16 -2.33 -7.44
CA GLY A 56 -3.29 -3.02 -6.18
C GLY A 56 -3.57 -4.50 -6.34
N CYS A 57 -3.18 -5.28 -5.34
CA CYS A 57 -3.42 -6.71 -5.25
C CYS A 57 -3.85 -7.08 -3.83
N LEU A 58 -4.53 -8.22 -3.72
CA LEU A 58 -4.83 -8.81 -2.42
C LEU A 58 -3.53 -9.31 -1.79
N VAL A 59 -3.38 -9.16 -0.48
CA VAL A 59 -2.34 -9.90 0.24
C VAL A 59 -2.68 -11.37 0.20
N GLY A 60 -1.77 -12.16 -0.39
CA GLY A 60 -1.95 -13.59 -0.60
C GLY A 60 -1.76 -14.41 0.68
N GLU A 61 -1.92 -15.72 0.55
CA GLU A 61 -1.73 -16.69 1.65
C GLU A 61 -0.30 -16.68 2.18
N ASP A 62 0.68 -16.38 1.32
CA ASP A 62 2.11 -16.23 1.66
C ASP A 62 2.39 -14.99 2.54
N GLY A 63 1.36 -14.16 2.76
CA GLY A 63 1.41 -13.02 3.67
C GLY A 63 1.96 -11.73 3.05
N LEU A 64 2.04 -10.71 3.91
CA LEU A 64 2.32 -9.34 3.51
C LEU A 64 3.73 -9.17 2.92
N THR A 65 4.74 -9.80 3.52
CA THR A 65 6.14 -9.68 3.08
C THR A 65 6.32 -10.23 1.66
N ALA A 66 5.86 -11.46 1.39
CA ALA A 66 5.93 -12.05 0.06
C ALA A 66 5.17 -11.21 -0.99
N THR A 67 4.00 -10.68 -0.61
CA THR A 67 3.23 -9.79 -1.47
C THR A 67 3.99 -8.48 -1.77
N ILE A 68 4.67 -7.89 -0.79
CA ILE A 68 5.51 -6.70 -0.97
C ILE A 68 6.67 -6.97 -1.92
N ASP A 69 7.36 -8.10 -1.75
CA ASP A 69 8.49 -8.45 -2.61
C ASP A 69 8.06 -8.72 -4.05
N HIS A 70 6.89 -9.34 -4.25
CA HIS A 70 6.27 -9.45 -5.57
C HIS A 70 5.98 -8.07 -6.19
N VAL A 71 5.43 -7.13 -5.42
CA VAL A 71 5.18 -5.75 -5.91
C VAL A 71 6.48 -5.03 -6.25
N ARG A 72 7.54 -5.21 -5.46
CA ARG A 72 8.87 -4.65 -5.78
C ARG A 72 9.41 -5.17 -7.11
N MET A 73 9.27 -6.47 -7.38
CA MET A 73 9.62 -7.07 -8.67
C MET A 73 8.83 -6.43 -9.82
N MET A 74 7.53 -6.21 -9.64
CA MET A 74 6.69 -5.55 -10.65
C MET A 74 7.13 -4.10 -10.92
N ILE A 75 7.49 -3.35 -9.87
CA ILE A 75 8.02 -1.99 -10.00
C ILE A 75 9.35 -2.00 -10.76
N ASP A 76 10.25 -2.95 -10.45
CA ASP A 76 11.53 -3.08 -11.14
C ASP A 76 11.36 -3.38 -12.62
N LEU A 77 10.42 -4.26 -12.96
CA LEU A 77 10.06 -4.55 -14.34
C LEU A 77 9.54 -3.29 -15.05
N MET A 78 8.66 -2.53 -14.40
CA MET A 78 8.10 -1.31 -14.99
C MET A 78 9.20 -0.27 -15.26
N ILE A 79 10.10 -0.03 -14.31
CA ILE A 79 11.23 0.89 -14.48
C ILE A 79 12.11 0.46 -15.67
N LYS A 80 12.38 -0.84 -15.80
CA LYS A 80 13.17 -1.37 -16.92
C LYS A 80 12.46 -1.13 -18.25
N LEU A 81 11.16 -1.41 -18.33
CA LEU A 81 10.36 -1.18 -19.53
C LEU A 81 10.32 0.30 -19.91
N GLU A 82 10.13 1.19 -18.94
CA GLU A 82 10.16 2.64 -19.18
C GLU A 82 11.52 3.09 -19.71
N SER A 83 12.62 2.58 -19.15
CA SER A 83 13.97 2.89 -19.64
C SER A 83 14.17 2.45 -21.09
N GLU A 84 13.77 1.23 -21.45
CA GLU A 84 13.87 0.74 -22.82
C GLU A 84 13.00 1.54 -23.79
N VAL A 85 11.76 1.87 -23.41
CA VAL A 85 10.89 2.73 -24.22
C VAL A 85 11.52 4.10 -24.48
N GLN A 86 12.16 4.71 -23.48
CA GLN A 86 12.83 6.00 -23.67
C GLN A 86 14.05 5.89 -24.59
N LYS A 87 14.86 4.82 -24.48
CA LYS A 87 15.97 4.57 -25.40
C LYS A 87 15.49 4.44 -26.85
N HIS A 88 14.43 3.68 -27.09
CA HIS A 88 13.87 3.50 -28.43
C HIS A 88 13.29 4.80 -29.00
N LYS A 89 12.64 5.65 -28.17
CA LYS A 89 12.17 6.98 -28.61
C LYS A 89 13.32 7.88 -29.05
N HIS A 90 14.45 7.85 -28.34
CA HIS A 90 15.61 8.65 -28.69
C HIS A 90 16.27 8.19 -30.01
N LEU A 91 16.25 6.89 -30.32
CA LEU A 91 16.80 6.34 -31.57
C LEU A 91 15.96 6.66 -32.81
N GLN A 92 14.70 7.04 -32.65
CA GLN A 92 13.77 7.36 -33.76
C GLN A 92 13.77 8.86 -34.11
N GLN A 93 14.58 9.67 -33.44
CA GLN A 93 14.64 11.14 -33.63
C GLN A 93 15.88 11.62 -34.40
N TRP A 94 16.63 10.71 -35.02
CA TRP A 94 17.81 10.98 -35.84
C TRP A 94 17.60 10.53 -37.27
#